data_AF-A0A0E3KVD2-F1
#
_entry.id   AF-A0A0E3KVD2-F1
#
_cell.length_a   1.000
_cell.length_b   1.000
_cell.length_c   1.000
_cell.angle_alpha   90.00
_cell.angle_beta   90.00
_cell.angle_gamma   90.00
#
_symmetry.space_group_name_H-M   'P 1'
#
loop_
_entity.id
_entity.type
_entity.pdbx_description
1 polymer ?
#
loop_
_entity_poly.entity_id
_entity_poly.type
_entity_poly.pdbx_seq_one_letter_code
_entity_poly.pdbx_strand_id
1 'polypeptide(L)'
;MYITLSDIIEGSDSKQRRRTGRRVEAVKNTFILGIEGTAWNLSAAIVTENEIIAEVTETYKPEKGGIHPREAAQHHAKYAASVIKKLLAEAKEKGVEPSDIDGIAFSQGPGLGPCLRTVATAARMLSLSLGIPLLGVNHCIAHIEIGVWRTPATDPVVLYVSGANSQVISYMEGRYRVFGETLDIGLGNALDKFARGAGLPHPGGPKIEACAKDAKKYIHLPYVIKGMDLSFSGLSTASSEALKKASLEDVCYSYQETAFAMVVEVAERALAHTGKKEVLLAGGVGANTRLREMLNEMCEARGAKFYVPEKRFMGDNGTMIAYTGLLMYKSGNTLSLEDSRVNPSFRTDDVKVTWIKEKEMKKVPEISPEIFLRTPPGEMLDNGAEAVIYLEDGPEGKKVLVKERVPKVYRHRGIDERIRRERNRTEARLMSEARRTGVPTPIIYDVEEFKLKMQFIEGVPIKYLITPEVSEKVGELVGRLHSSGIVHGDLTTSNLLLAGERLYLIDFGLAYFDKSLEARGVDVHVLFQTFESTHRDHETLVKAFKKGYGSTFIGSEDVLRRVEEIKKRARYA
;
A
#
# COMPACT_ATOMS: atom_id res chain seq x y z
N MET A 1 -26.76 -25.28 9.74
CA MET A 1 -27.43 -25.69 8.49
C MET A 1 -26.31 -25.92 7.49
N TYR A 2 -26.01 -27.19 7.20
CA TYR A 2 -24.92 -27.54 6.28
C TYR A 2 -25.41 -27.31 4.85
N ILE A 3 -24.63 -26.59 4.05
CA ILE A 3 -24.92 -26.37 2.62
C ILE A 3 -24.74 -27.72 1.92
N THR A 4 -25.75 -28.23 1.22
CA THR A 4 -25.67 -29.52 0.51
C THR A 4 -25.59 -29.35 -1.00
N LEU A 5 -25.03 -30.34 -1.70
CA LEU A 5 -24.85 -30.31 -3.17
C LEU A 5 -26.19 -30.15 -3.93
N SER A 6 -27.24 -30.79 -3.41
CA SER A 6 -28.61 -30.70 -3.92
C SER A 6 -29.20 -29.29 -3.85
N ASP A 7 -28.66 -28.42 -2.98
CA ASP A 7 -29.11 -27.04 -2.87
C ASP A 7 -28.53 -26.14 -3.98
N ILE A 8 -27.47 -26.57 -4.68
CA ILE A 8 -26.66 -25.72 -5.57
C ILE A 8 -26.74 -26.13 -7.05
N ILE A 9 -26.71 -27.44 -7.39
CA ILE A 9 -26.65 -27.91 -8.78
C ILE A 9 -27.58 -29.11 -8.98
N GLU A 10 -28.58 -29.00 -9.85
CA GLU A 10 -29.35 -30.15 -10.37
C GLU A 10 -28.62 -30.74 -11.58
N GLY A 11 -28.14 -32.01 -11.49
CA GLY A 11 -27.76 -32.81 -12.68
C GLY A 11 -26.26 -32.97 -13.01
N SER A 12 -25.40 -33.35 -12.04
CA SER A 12 -23.95 -33.48 -12.23
C SER A 12 -23.45 -34.73 -12.99
N ASP A 13 -24.32 -35.61 -13.51
CA ASP A 13 -23.94 -36.99 -13.86
C ASP A 13 -23.35 -37.21 -15.28
N SER A 14 -23.12 -36.17 -16.08
CA SER A 14 -22.81 -36.32 -17.53
C SER A 14 -21.34 -36.09 -17.94
N LYS A 15 -20.43 -35.71 -17.03
CA LYS A 15 -19.07 -35.26 -17.40
C LYS A 15 -18.06 -36.36 -17.80
N GLN A 16 -18.29 -37.64 -17.50
CA GLN A 16 -17.25 -38.65 -17.70
C GLN A 16 -17.06 -39.17 -19.14
N ARG A 17 -17.89 -38.78 -20.13
CA ARG A 17 -17.90 -39.43 -21.46
C ARG A 17 -17.67 -38.57 -22.70
N ARG A 18 -17.42 -37.26 -22.59
CA ARG A 18 -17.24 -36.39 -23.77
C ARG A 18 -15.88 -35.70 -23.78
N ARG A 19 -14.81 -36.46 -24.00
CA ARG A 19 -13.47 -35.90 -24.21
C ARG A 19 -12.71 -36.58 -25.35
N THR A 20 -13.39 -36.89 -26.45
CA THR A 20 -12.74 -37.29 -27.72
C THR A 20 -13.60 -36.84 -28.90
N GLY A 21 -13.23 -35.75 -29.56
CA GLY A 21 -13.90 -35.29 -30.78
C GLY A 21 -13.57 -33.86 -31.17
N ARG A 22 -12.66 -33.73 -32.16
CA ARG A 22 -12.28 -32.55 -32.95
C ARG A 22 -13.13 -31.27 -32.77
N ARG A 23 -12.47 -30.15 -32.47
CA ARG A 23 -12.97 -28.80 -32.82
C ARG A 23 -11.84 -27.92 -33.33
N VAL A 24 -12.14 -27.28 -34.45
CA VAL A 24 -11.44 -26.15 -35.07
C VAL A 24 -11.24 -25.05 -34.02
N GLU A 25 -10.05 -24.43 -33.98
CA GLU A 25 -9.65 -23.39 -33.03
C GLU A 25 -10.49 -22.10 -33.18
N ALA A 26 -11.68 -22.09 -32.59
CA ALA A 26 -12.24 -20.87 -32.04
C ALA A 26 -11.57 -20.62 -30.68
N VAL A 27 -11.09 -19.41 -30.42
CA VAL A 27 -10.53 -19.03 -29.11
C VAL A 27 -11.58 -19.33 -28.04
N LYS A 28 -11.35 -20.37 -27.24
CA LYS A 28 -12.28 -20.75 -26.17
C LYS A 28 -12.18 -19.69 -25.08
N ASN A 29 -13.25 -18.93 -24.85
CA ASN A 29 -13.33 -18.01 -23.71
C ASN A 29 -13.14 -18.82 -22.42
N THR A 30 -12.27 -18.32 -21.53
CA THR A 30 -12.08 -18.90 -20.19
C THR A 30 -13.09 -18.26 -19.24
N PHE A 31 -13.87 -19.08 -18.54
CA PHE A 31 -14.89 -18.62 -17.60
C PHE A 31 -14.49 -18.93 -16.16
N ILE A 32 -14.41 -17.90 -15.31
CA ILE A 32 -14.12 -18.07 -13.88
C ILE A 32 -15.29 -17.60 -13.05
N LEU A 33 -15.71 -18.42 -12.08
CA LEU A 33 -16.66 -18.04 -11.03
C LEU A 33 -15.89 -17.61 -9.79
N GLY A 34 -16.06 -16.36 -9.34
CA GLY A 34 -15.46 -15.82 -8.13
C GLY A 34 -16.46 -15.65 -6.99
N ILE A 35 -16.03 -15.88 -5.75
CA ILE A 35 -16.83 -15.67 -4.53
C ILE A 35 -16.11 -14.77 -3.53
N GLU A 36 -16.70 -13.60 -3.26
CA GLU A 36 -16.30 -12.64 -2.24
C GLU A 36 -17.16 -12.79 -0.98
N GLY A 37 -16.52 -12.81 0.18
CA GLY A 37 -17.18 -12.74 1.47
C GLY A 37 -16.19 -12.68 2.62
N THR A 38 -15.26 -11.73 2.52
CA THR A 38 -14.27 -11.41 3.56
C THR A 38 -14.90 -10.74 4.77
N ALA A 39 -16.00 -9.98 4.59
CA ALA A 39 -16.61 -9.17 5.65
C ALA A 39 -18.15 -9.23 5.67
N TRP A 40 -18.81 -8.17 5.20
CA TRP A 40 -20.27 -7.98 5.26
C TRP A 40 -20.96 -8.28 3.92
N ASN A 41 -20.25 -8.10 2.81
CA ASN A 41 -20.80 -8.33 1.48
C ASN A 41 -20.54 -9.78 1.04
N LEU A 42 -21.60 -10.53 0.73
CA LEU A 42 -21.49 -11.82 0.04
C LEU A 42 -21.79 -11.57 -1.43
N SER A 43 -20.81 -11.78 -2.31
CA SER A 43 -20.96 -11.52 -3.73
C SER A 43 -20.32 -12.63 -4.55
N ALA A 44 -20.95 -13.01 -5.66
CA ALA A 44 -20.40 -13.97 -6.58
C ALA A 44 -20.56 -13.47 -8.01
N ALA A 45 -19.59 -13.75 -8.87
CA ALA A 45 -19.61 -13.32 -10.27
C ALA A 45 -19.01 -14.37 -11.19
N ILE A 46 -19.41 -14.34 -12.46
CA ILE A 46 -18.76 -15.08 -13.54
C ILE A 46 -18.19 -14.07 -14.53
N VAL A 47 -16.91 -14.20 -14.85
CA VAL A 47 -16.21 -13.30 -15.78
C VAL A 47 -15.47 -14.06 -16.87
N THR A 48 -15.24 -13.36 -17.97
CA THR A 48 -14.25 -13.70 -18.99
C THR A 48 -13.18 -12.60 -19.03
N GLU A 49 -12.26 -12.67 -19.99
CA GLU A 49 -11.20 -11.66 -20.16
C GLU A 49 -11.75 -10.26 -20.44
N ASN A 50 -12.91 -10.18 -21.09
CA ASN A 50 -13.47 -8.94 -21.61
C ASN A 50 -14.79 -8.56 -20.95
N GLU A 51 -15.50 -9.51 -20.33
CA GLU A 51 -16.89 -9.32 -19.93
C GLU A 51 -17.20 -9.87 -18.54
N ILE A 52 -18.14 -9.20 -17.89
CA ILE A 52 -18.82 -9.68 -16.68
C ILE A 52 -20.09 -10.38 -17.14
N ILE A 53 -20.10 -11.71 -17.06
CA ILE A 53 -21.22 -12.53 -17.50
C ILE A 53 -22.38 -12.37 -16.52
N ALA A 54 -22.15 -12.56 -15.22
CA ALA A 54 -23.18 -12.39 -14.21
C ALA A 54 -22.55 -11.94 -12.89
N GLU A 55 -23.32 -11.24 -12.07
CA GLU A 55 -22.85 -10.73 -10.77
C GLU A 55 -24.05 -10.61 -9.82
N VAL A 56 -24.04 -11.41 -8.74
CA VAL A 56 -25.10 -11.44 -7.74
C VAL A 56 -24.52 -11.13 -6.37
N THR A 57 -25.16 -10.20 -5.66
CA THR A 57 -24.72 -9.74 -4.35
C THR A 57 -25.85 -9.81 -3.33
N GLU A 58 -25.54 -10.32 -2.14
CA GLU A 58 -26.40 -10.29 -0.96
C GLU A 58 -25.62 -9.69 0.22
N THR A 59 -26.10 -8.59 0.75
CA THR A 59 -25.35 -7.76 1.69
C THR A 59 -25.89 -7.90 3.11
N TYR A 60 -25.04 -8.31 4.06
CA TYR A 60 -25.41 -8.28 5.48
C TYR A 60 -25.51 -6.84 5.97
N LYS A 61 -26.66 -6.48 6.56
CA LYS A 61 -26.90 -5.20 7.20
C LYS A 61 -27.14 -5.44 8.69
N PRO A 62 -26.24 -5.00 9.59
CA PRO A 62 -26.46 -5.14 11.03
C PRO A 62 -27.65 -4.28 11.47
N GLU A 63 -28.49 -4.80 12.38
CA GLU A 63 -29.64 -4.05 12.91
C GLU A 63 -29.18 -2.83 13.74
N LYS A 64 -28.10 -2.98 14.51
CA LYS A 64 -27.46 -1.91 15.31
C LYS A 64 -25.95 -2.17 15.42
N GLY A 65 -25.16 -1.10 15.44
CA GLY A 65 -23.72 -1.17 15.67
C GLY A 65 -22.89 -1.59 14.45
N GLY A 66 -21.69 -2.12 14.70
CA GLY A 66 -20.77 -2.59 13.65
C GLY A 66 -21.03 -4.03 13.21
N ILE A 67 -20.22 -4.52 12.28
CA ILE A 67 -20.33 -5.89 11.75
C ILE A 67 -19.92 -6.89 12.84
N HIS A 68 -20.86 -7.72 13.28
CA HIS A 68 -20.56 -8.82 14.21
C HIS A 68 -20.08 -10.06 13.42
N PRO A 69 -18.83 -10.56 13.59
CA PRO A 69 -18.26 -11.59 12.72
C PRO A 69 -19.08 -12.89 12.63
N ARG A 70 -19.72 -13.28 13.74
CA ARG A 70 -20.55 -14.49 13.77
C ARG A 70 -21.85 -14.32 12.98
N GLU A 71 -22.47 -13.14 13.06
CA GLU A 71 -23.75 -12.87 12.36
C GLU A 71 -23.52 -12.74 10.87
N ALA A 72 -22.45 -12.04 10.46
CA ALA A 72 -22.05 -11.94 9.06
C ALA A 72 -21.77 -13.34 8.47
N ALA A 73 -21.07 -14.21 9.20
CA ALA A 73 -20.82 -15.58 8.75
C ALA A 73 -22.10 -16.43 8.67
N GLN A 74 -23.05 -16.26 9.61
CA GLN A 74 -24.36 -16.92 9.56
C GLN A 74 -25.20 -16.44 8.37
N HIS A 75 -25.16 -15.14 8.08
CA HIS A 75 -25.75 -14.57 6.88
C HIS A 75 -25.14 -15.21 5.63
N HIS A 76 -23.81 -15.25 5.50
CA HIS A 76 -23.16 -15.89 4.35
C HIS A 76 -23.56 -17.37 4.21
N ALA A 77 -23.61 -18.12 5.32
CA ALA A 77 -23.99 -19.53 5.29
C ALA A 77 -25.45 -19.73 4.86
N LYS A 78 -26.35 -18.81 5.24
CA LYS A 78 -27.76 -18.83 4.86
C LYS A 78 -27.96 -18.51 3.37
N TYR A 79 -27.20 -17.56 2.82
CA TYR A 79 -27.46 -17.00 1.49
C TYR A 79 -26.54 -17.52 0.38
N ALA A 80 -25.39 -18.13 0.69
CA ALA A 80 -24.40 -18.60 -0.30
C ALA A 80 -25.02 -19.46 -1.42
N ALA A 81 -25.81 -20.48 -1.06
CA ALA A 81 -26.46 -21.34 -2.05
C ALA A 81 -27.41 -20.55 -2.96
N SER A 82 -28.22 -19.65 -2.40
CA SER A 82 -29.16 -18.84 -3.17
C SER A 82 -28.46 -17.85 -4.11
N VAL A 83 -27.34 -17.25 -3.67
CA VAL A 83 -26.52 -16.32 -4.48
C VAL A 83 -25.92 -17.07 -5.66
N ILE A 84 -25.31 -18.25 -5.42
CA ILE A 84 -24.73 -19.08 -6.49
C ILE A 84 -25.81 -19.56 -7.46
N LYS A 85 -26.98 -20.00 -6.98
CA LYS A 85 -28.08 -20.46 -7.83
C LYS A 85 -28.60 -19.34 -8.75
N LYS A 86 -28.78 -18.13 -8.21
CA LYS A 86 -29.15 -16.95 -9.01
C LYS A 86 -28.08 -16.60 -10.04
N LEU A 87 -26.81 -16.63 -9.65
CA LEU A 87 -25.68 -16.35 -10.53
C LEU A 87 -25.64 -17.31 -11.73
N LEU A 88 -25.81 -18.61 -11.49
CA LEU A 88 -25.86 -19.61 -12.55
C LEU A 88 -27.08 -19.45 -13.45
N ALA A 89 -28.23 -19.02 -12.91
CA ALA A 89 -29.42 -18.72 -13.71
C ALA A 89 -29.18 -17.51 -14.63
N GLU A 90 -28.62 -16.41 -14.12
CA GLU A 90 -28.25 -15.23 -14.92
C GLU A 90 -27.21 -15.55 -16.00
N ALA A 91 -26.22 -16.41 -15.68
CA ALA A 91 -25.23 -16.86 -16.65
C ALA A 91 -25.86 -17.72 -17.76
N LYS A 92 -26.83 -18.58 -17.41
CA LYS A 92 -27.57 -19.40 -18.36
C LYS A 92 -28.40 -18.57 -19.34
N GLU A 93 -29.01 -17.47 -18.89
CA GLU A 93 -29.68 -16.51 -19.78
C GLU A 93 -28.74 -15.91 -20.83
N LYS A 94 -27.44 -15.87 -20.54
CA LYS A 94 -26.38 -15.44 -21.47
C LYS A 94 -25.70 -16.60 -22.21
N GLY A 95 -26.27 -17.80 -22.14
CA GLY A 95 -25.79 -18.99 -22.85
C GLY A 95 -24.55 -19.65 -22.23
N VAL A 96 -24.26 -19.37 -20.95
CA VAL A 96 -23.16 -20.01 -20.20
C VAL A 96 -23.74 -21.05 -19.26
N GLU A 97 -23.37 -22.31 -19.48
CA GLU A 97 -23.79 -23.43 -18.62
C GLU A 97 -22.75 -23.70 -17.52
N PRO A 98 -23.12 -24.35 -16.40
CA PRO A 98 -22.16 -24.69 -15.34
C PRO A 98 -20.98 -25.55 -15.82
N SER A 99 -21.14 -26.28 -16.92
CA SER A 99 -20.07 -27.06 -17.55
C SER A 99 -19.00 -26.21 -18.26
N ASP A 100 -19.29 -24.94 -18.55
CA ASP A 100 -18.38 -24.03 -19.24
C ASP A 100 -17.41 -23.33 -18.28
N ILE A 101 -17.69 -23.37 -16.97
CA ILE A 101 -16.82 -22.80 -15.93
C ILE A 101 -15.53 -23.59 -15.84
N ASP A 102 -14.39 -22.91 -16.03
CA ASP A 102 -13.07 -23.51 -16.09
C ASP A 102 -12.34 -23.47 -14.72
N GLY A 103 -12.78 -22.64 -13.78
CA GLY A 103 -12.21 -22.56 -12.43
C GLY A 103 -13.07 -21.80 -11.41
N ILE A 104 -12.86 -22.09 -10.13
CA ILE A 104 -13.55 -21.45 -8.99
C ILE A 104 -12.56 -20.60 -8.20
N ALA A 105 -12.76 -19.30 -8.18
CA ALA A 105 -12.01 -18.35 -7.36
C ALA A 105 -12.76 -18.00 -6.08
N PHE A 106 -12.01 -17.78 -4.99
CA PHE A 106 -12.59 -17.32 -3.74
C PHE A 106 -11.64 -16.38 -3.01
N SER A 107 -12.22 -15.46 -2.25
CA SER A 107 -11.49 -14.60 -1.33
C SER A 107 -10.86 -15.43 -0.20
N GLN A 108 -9.55 -15.69 -0.32
CA GLN A 108 -8.81 -16.46 0.68
C GLN A 108 -8.44 -15.61 1.90
N GLY A 109 -8.32 -14.29 1.69
CA GLY A 109 -8.07 -13.28 2.71
C GLY A 109 -7.40 -12.03 2.15
N PRO A 110 -7.11 -11.02 2.99
CA PRO A 110 -7.39 -10.98 4.43
C PRO A 110 -8.89 -10.76 4.71
N GLY A 111 -9.34 -10.96 5.96
CA GLY A 111 -10.76 -10.78 6.31
C GLY A 111 -11.20 -11.46 7.60
N LEU A 112 -12.51 -11.39 7.88
CA LEU A 112 -13.11 -12.00 9.06
C LEU A 112 -13.06 -13.53 8.94
N GLY A 113 -12.25 -14.17 9.78
CA GLY A 113 -12.05 -15.63 9.77
C GLY A 113 -13.32 -16.48 9.67
N PRO A 114 -14.41 -16.19 10.43
CA PRO A 114 -15.68 -16.90 10.28
C PRO A 114 -16.29 -16.78 8.88
N CYS A 115 -16.30 -15.59 8.27
CA CYS A 115 -16.83 -15.35 6.94
C CYS A 115 -15.99 -16.05 5.86
N LEU A 116 -14.65 -15.91 5.95
CA LEU A 116 -13.71 -16.57 5.05
C LEU A 116 -13.92 -18.08 5.02
N ARG A 117 -14.09 -18.72 6.19
CA ARG A 117 -14.32 -20.18 6.26
C ARG A 117 -15.60 -20.59 5.55
N THR A 118 -16.67 -19.80 5.67
CA THR A 118 -17.94 -20.07 4.99
C THR A 118 -17.78 -20.01 3.47
N VAL A 119 -17.14 -18.95 2.96
CA VAL A 119 -16.90 -18.79 1.52
C VAL A 119 -15.96 -19.86 0.96
N ALA A 120 -14.85 -20.13 1.64
CA ALA A 120 -13.92 -21.18 1.24
C ALA A 120 -14.59 -22.57 1.20
N THR A 121 -15.51 -22.85 2.13
CA THR A 121 -16.30 -24.10 2.12
C THR A 121 -17.18 -24.20 0.87
N ALA A 122 -17.92 -23.14 0.53
CA ALA A 122 -18.73 -23.11 -0.68
C ALA A 122 -17.89 -23.29 -1.95
N ALA A 123 -16.76 -22.59 -2.04
CA ALA A 123 -15.85 -22.66 -3.19
C ALA A 123 -15.23 -24.06 -3.39
N ARG A 124 -14.76 -24.68 -2.31
CA ARG A 124 -14.23 -26.06 -2.36
C ARG A 124 -15.28 -27.07 -2.79
N MET A 125 -16.52 -26.94 -2.30
CA MET A 125 -17.61 -27.83 -2.71
C MET A 125 -17.93 -27.68 -4.20
N LEU A 126 -17.95 -26.46 -4.74
CA LEU A 126 -18.15 -26.22 -6.17
C LEU A 126 -17.01 -26.81 -7.01
N SER A 127 -15.76 -26.57 -6.61
CA SER A 127 -14.57 -27.10 -7.28
C SER A 127 -14.58 -28.63 -7.33
N LEU A 128 -14.90 -29.29 -6.19
CA LEU A 128 -15.03 -30.74 -6.09
C LEU A 128 -16.18 -31.30 -6.95
N SER A 129 -17.36 -30.67 -6.88
CA SER A 129 -18.56 -31.11 -7.62
C SER A 129 -18.36 -31.03 -9.13
N LEU A 130 -17.72 -29.95 -9.60
CA LEU A 130 -17.51 -29.71 -11.03
C LEU A 130 -16.24 -30.36 -11.58
N GLY A 131 -15.33 -30.81 -10.70
CA GLY A 131 -14.02 -31.36 -11.07
C GLY A 131 -13.10 -30.33 -11.71
N ILE A 132 -13.14 -29.08 -11.23
CA ILE A 132 -12.38 -27.94 -11.80
C ILE A 132 -11.49 -27.28 -10.74
N PRO A 133 -10.38 -26.62 -11.15
CA PRO A 133 -9.42 -26.03 -10.23
C PRO A 133 -10.00 -24.95 -9.31
N LEU A 134 -9.38 -24.83 -8.13
CA LEU A 134 -9.64 -23.79 -7.15
C LEU A 134 -8.55 -22.70 -7.23
N LEU A 135 -8.92 -21.44 -6.98
CA LEU A 135 -8.05 -20.27 -7.05
C LEU A 135 -8.23 -19.46 -5.76
N GLY A 136 -7.22 -19.42 -4.90
CA GLY A 136 -7.24 -18.64 -3.66
C GLY A 136 -6.74 -17.22 -3.90
N VAL A 137 -7.66 -16.27 -3.89
CA VAL A 137 -7.39 -14.89 -4.28
C VAL A 137 -7.13 -14.04 -3.04
N ASN A 138 -6.07 -13.24 -3.09
CA ASN A 138 -5.85 -12.17 -2.13
C ASN A 138 -6.81 -11.00 -2.43
N HIS A 139 -7.62 -10.64 -1.44
CA HIS A 139 -8.68 -9.63 -1.56
C HIS A 139 -8.12 -8.23 -1.87
N CYS A 140 -7.00 -7.84 -1.25
CA CYS A 140 -6.40 -6.53 -1.51
C CYS A 140 -5.87 -6.44 -2.94
N ILE A 141 -5.22 -7.49 -3.44
CA ILE A 141 -4.78 -7.57 -4.84
C ILE A 141 -5.98 -7.55 -5.78
N ALA A 142 -7.10 -8.17 -5.41
CA ALA A 142 -8.29 -8.15 -6.24
C ALA A 142 -8.84 -6.74 -6.47
N HIS A 143 -8.83 -5.88 -5.45
CA HIS A 143 -9.16 -4.45 -5.59
C HIS A 143 -8.21 -3.71 -6.56
N ILE A 144 -6.94 -4.12 -6.62
CA ILE A 144 -5.96 -3.55 -7.57
C ILE A 144 -6.27 -4.01 -9.00
N GLU A 145 -6.36 -5.33 -9.20
CA GLU A 145 -6.50 -5.93 -10.53
C GLU A 145 -7.82 -5.55 -11.22
N ILE A 146 -8.92 -5.46 -10.46
CA ILE A 146 -10.18 -4.95 -11.03
C ILE A 146 -10.05 -3.47 -11.43
N GLY A 147 -9.29 -2.68 -10.67
CA GLY A 147 -9.05 -1.28 -11.00
C GLY A 147 -8.19 -1.12 -12.26
N VAL A 148 -7.15 -1.94 -12.41
CA VAL A 148 -6.32 -2.02 -13.62
C VAL A 148 -7.16 -2.46 -14.82
N TRP A 149 -8.01 -3.48 -14.67
CA TRP A 149 -8.88 -3.96 -15.76
C TRP A 149 -9.93 -2.94 -16.21
N ARG A 150 -10.47 -2.17 -15.25
CA ARG A 150 -11.60 -1.26 -15.48
C ARG A 150 -11.16 0.19 -15.69
N THR A 151 -9.87 0.44 -15.84
CA THR A 151 -9.32 1.76 -16.16
C THR A 151 -8.18 1.61 -17.19
N PRO A 152 -7.70 2.71 -17.79
CA PRO A 152 -6.50 2.66 -18.62
C PRO A 152 -5.17 2.50 -17.86
N ALA A 153 -5.20 2.28 -16.55
CA ALA A 153 -4.00 2.06 -15.76
C ALA A 153 -3.28 0.78 -16.20
N THR A 154 -1.96 0.79 -16.19
CA THR A 154 -1.13 -0.35 -16.59
C THR A 154 -0.17 -0.75 -15.47
N ASP A 155 0.52 0.22 -14.89
CA ASP A 155 1.44 0.00 -13.78
C ASP A 155 1.37 1.15 -12.75
N PRO A 156 0.26 1.23 -11.99
CA PRO A 156 0.05 2.33 -11.06
C PRO A 156 0.73 2.14 -9.69
N VAL A 157 0.97 3.25 -9.01
CA VAL A 157 0.94 3.29 -7.55
C VAL A 157 -0.53 3.29 -7.12
N VAL A 158 -0.92 2.35 -6.29
CA VAL A 158 -2.31 2.20 -5.84
C VAL A 158 -2.47 2.77 -4.45
N LEU A 159 -3.37 3.74 -4.28
CA LEU A 159 -3.87 4.13 -2.97
C LEU A 159 -5.13 3.32 -2.67
N TYR A 160 -5.01 2.34 -1.77
CA TYR A 160 -6.12 1.50 -1.34
C TYR A 160 -6.67 1.98 0.01
N VAL A 161 -7.83 2.62 -0.01
CA VAL A 161 -8.49 3.21 1.16
C VAL A 161 -9.91 2.67 1.34
N SER A 162 -10.10 1.83 2.35
CA SER A 162 -11.37 1.23 2.73
C SER A 162 -11.70 1.52 4.21
N GLY A 163 -12.73 0.87 4.75
CA GLY A 163 -13.01 0.91 6.19
C GLY A 163 -11.84 0.42 7.02
N ALA A 164 -11.23 -0.70 6.61
CA ALA A 164 -10.16 -1.36 7.37
C ALA A 164 -8.76 -1.07 6.81
N ASN A 165 -8.63 -0.77 5.52
CA ASN A 165 -7.35 -0.65 4.85
C ASN A 165 -7.02 0.81 4.52
N SER A 166 -5.76 1.19 4.69
CA SER A 166 -5.19 2.43 4.18
C SER A 166 -3.74 2.14 3.85
N GLN A 167 -3.51 1.77 2.60
CA GLN A 167 -2.23 1.26 2.12
C GLN A 167 -1.89 1.93 0.79
N VAL A 168 -0.61 2.22 0.59
CA VAL A 168 -0.05 2.62 -0.69
C VAL A 168 0.77 1.45 -1.23
N ILE A 169 0.34 0.90 -2.35
CA ILE A 169 0.81 -0.38 -2.87
C ILE A 169 1.35 -0.18 -4.28
N SER A 170 2.42 -0.87 -4.64
CA SER A 170 2.84 -0.92 -6.04
C SER A 170 3.51 -2.23 -6.40
N TYR A 171 3.35 -2.66 -7.65
CA TYR A 171 4.03 -3.86 -8.14
C TYR A 171 5.53 -3.61 -8.31
N MET A 172 6.36 -4.47 -7.71
CA MET A 172 7.80 -4.50 -7.89
C MET A 172 8.34 -5.92 -7.71
N GLU A 173 9.23 -6.34 -8.62
CA GLU A 173 10.00 -7.60 -8.50
C GLU A 173 9.11 -8.85 -8.30
N GLY A 174 8.03 -8.96 -9.10
CA GLY A 174 7.16 -10.14 -9.04
C GLY A 174 6.11 -10.12 -7.92
N ARG A 175 5.98 -9.03 -7.17
CA ARG A 175 5.06 -8.92 -6.01
C ARG A 175 4.42 -7.53 -5.92
N TYR A 176 3.23 -7.46 -5.34
CA TYR A 176 2.67 -6.18 -4.87
C TYR A 176 3.25 -5.86 -3.50
N ARG A 177 3.97 -4.73 -3.40
CA ARG A 177 4.63 -4.29 -2.17
C ARG A 177 3.88 -3.11 -1.55
N VAL A 178 3.67 -3.15 -0.24
CA VAL A 178 3.19 -2.00 0.55
C VAL A 178 4.34 -1.03 0.80
N PHE A 179 4.20 0.22 0.35
CA PHE A 179 5.15 1.31 0.59
C PHE A 179 4.83 2.08 1.86
N GLY A 180 3.56 2.23 2.19
CA GLY A 180 3.13 2.90 3.41
C GLY A 180 1.75 2.41 3.82
N GLU A 181 1.55 2.25 5.13
CA GLU A 181 0.27 1.82 5.68
C GLU A 181 -0.13 2.57 6.95
N THR A 182 -1.39 2.43 7.36
CA THR A 182 -1.83 2.94 8.65
C THR A 182 -1.24 2.12 9.79
N LEU A 183 -0.72 2.80 10.81
CA LEU A 183 -0.20 2.20 12.04
C LEU A 183 -1.31 1.85 13.04
N ASP A 184 -2.53 2.32 12.82
CA ASP A 184 -3.65 2.14 13.75
C ASP A 184 -4.95 1.65 13.11
N ILE A 185 -5.74 2.55 12.53
CA ILE A 185 -7.06 2.27 11.96
C ILE A 185 -7.11 2.70 10.50
N GLY A 186 -7.89 2.03 9.66
CA GLY A 186 -8.14 2.49 8.29
C GLY A 186 -8.85 3.85 8.27
N LEU A 187 -8.59 4.64 7.23
CA LEU A 187 -9.17 5.97 7.02
C LEU A 187 -10.72 5.95 7.06
N GLY A 188 -11.35 4.92 6.48
CA GLY A 188 -12.81 4.79 6.53
C GLY A 188 -13.33 4.62 7.96
N ASN A 189 -12.68 3.77 8.77
CA ASN A 189 -13.02 3.63 10.18
C ASN A 189 -12.70 4.89 11.00
N ALA A 190 -11.64 5.63 10.64
CA ALA A 190 -11.33 6.91 11.25
C ALA A 190 -12.44 7.95 10.99
N LEU A 191 -12.92 8.04 9.74
CA LEU A 191 -14.07 8.86 9.36
C LEU A 191 -15.32 8.45 10.14
N ASP A 192 -15.64 7.15 10.18
CA ASP A 192 -16.81 6.65 10.94
C ASP A 192 -16.70 6.92 12.45
N LYS A 193 -15.50 6.80 13.02
CA LYS A 193 -15.23 7.09 14.43
C LYS A 193 -15.43 8.58 14.73
N PHE A 194 -14.91 9.46 13.88
CA PHE A 194 -15.12 10.90 14.00
C PHE A 194 -16.60 11.26 13.84
N ALA A 195 -17.27 10.75 12.80
CA ALA A 195 -18.70 11.00 12.56
C ALA A 195 -19.55 10.63 13.77
N ARG A 196 -19.30 9.48 14.39
CA ARG A 196 -19.99 9.05 15.61
C ARG A 196 -19.75 10.02 16.78
N GLY A 197 -18.51 10.45 16.98
CA GLY A 197 -18.16 11.45 18.00
C GLY A 197 -18.82 12.81 17.75
N ALA A 198 -19.13 13.12 16.48
CA ALA A 198 -19.80 14.32 16.04
C ALA A 198 -21.34 14.23 16.03
N GLY A 199 -21.92 13.10 16.43
CA GLY A 199 -23.37 12.87 16.40
C GLY A 199 -23.94 12.61 15.00
N LEU A 200 -23.09 12.33 14.01
CA LEU A 200 -23.49 12.02 12.64
C LEU A 200 -23.83 10.51 12.49
N PRO A 201 -24.86 10.16 11.70
CA PRO A 201 -25.23 8.76 11.47
C PRO A 201 -24.21 8.05 10.57
N HIS A 202 -24.12 6.73 10.72
CA HIS A 202 -23.36 5.86 9.80
C HIS A 202 -24.13 5.68 8.47
N PRO A 203 -23.47 5.64 7.30
CA PRO A 203 -22.03 5.78 7.07
C PRO A 203 -21.52 7.23 7.22
N GLY A 204 -20.41 7.39 7.95
CA GLY A 204 -19.89 8.69 8.36
C GLY A 204 -19.25 9.51 7.25
N GLY A 205 -18.51 8.86 6.34
CA GLY A 205 -17.79 9.53 5.24
C GLY A 205 -18.63 10.54 4.44
N PRO A 206 -19.76 10.13 3.83
CA PRO A 206 -20.64 11.03 3.09
C PRO A 206 -21.24 12.16 3.92
N LYS A 207 -21.44 11.95 5.24
CA LYS A 207 -22.01 12.97 6.14
C LYS A 207 -20.99 14.04 6.48
N ILE A 208 -19.74 13.62 6.73
CA ILE A 208 -18.62 14.54 6.93
C ILE A 208 -18.39 15.36 5.65
N GLU A 209 -18.44 14.73 4.48
CA GLU A 209 -18.28 15.40 3.18
C GLU A 209 -19.38 16.42 2.89
N ALA A 210 -20.62 16.10 3.22
CA ALA A 210 -21.72 17.05 3.10
C ALA A 210 -21.53 18.24 4.06
N CYS A 211 -21.14 17.97 5.31
CA CYS A 211 -20.97 19.00 6.33
C CYS A 211 -19.77 19.92 6.07
N ALA A 212 -18.69 19.40 5.48
CA ALA A 212 -17.49 20.16 5.14
C ALA A 212 -17.75 21.31 4.14
N LYS A 213 -18.84 21.27 3.36
CA LYS A 213 -19.16 22.27 2.34
C LYS A 213 -19.50 23.64 2.90
N ASP A 214 -20.07 23.69 4.11
CA ASP A 214 -20.53 24.92 4.75
C ASP A 214 -19.48 25.53 5.69
N ALA A 215 -18.26 25.00 5.67
CA ALA A 215 -17.15 25.47 6.48
C ALA A 215 -16.71 26.88 6.07
N LYS A 216 -16.29 27.66 7.07
CA LYS A 216 -15.77 29.03 6.90
C LYS A 216 -14.28 29.10 7.21
N LYS A 217 -13.76 28.16 8.01
CA LYS A 217 -12.39 28.20 8.52
C LYS A 217 -11.78 26.81 8.60
N TYR A 218 -10.47 26.78 8.41
CA TYR A 218 -9.64 25.63 8.76
C TYR A 218 -9.21 25.70 10.23
N ILE A 219 -9.37 24.60 10.95
CA ILE A 219 -8.95 24.36 12.32
C ILE A 219 -7.69 23.51 12.28
N HIS A 220 -6.68 23.93 13.03
CA HIS A 220 -5.45 23.16 13.13
C HIS A 220 -5.69 21.81 13.80
N LEU A 221 -5.38 20.74 13.06
CA LEU A 221 -5.40 19.37 13.54
C LEU A 221 -4.01 18.70 13.42
N PRO A 222 -3.75 17.65 14.21
CA PRO A 222 -2.51 16.88 14.14
C PRO A 222 -2.32 16.23 12.76
N TYR A 223 -1.13 16.39 12.18
CA TYR A 223 -0.73 15.78 10.92
C TYR A 223 0.38 14.76 11.21
N VAL A 224 0.04 13.47 11.23
CA VAL A 224 0.92 12.42 11.78
C VAL A 224 1.34 11.45 10.68
N ILE A 225 2.53 11.67 10.14
CA ILE A 225 3.22 10.76 9.20
C ILE A 225 4.59 10.43 9.77
N LYS A 226 4.95 9.14 9.76
CA LYS A 226 6.24 8.60 10.20
C LYS A 226 6.84 7.77 9.07
N GLY A 227 7.94 8.20 8.46
CA GLY A 227 8.43 7.51 7.26
C GLY A 227 7.36 7.54 6.17
N MET A 228 6.93 6.40 5.66
CA MET A 228 5.79 6.32 4.72
C MET A 228 4.46 5.95 5.40
N ASP A 229 4.46 5.76 6.71
CA ASP A 229 3.29 5.32 7.47
C ASP A 229 2.53 6.48 8.11
N LEU A 230 1.26 6.23 8.43
CA LEU A 230 0.30 7.24 8.88
C LEU A 230 -0.52 6.75 10.08
N SER A 231 -1.06 7.67 10.87
CA SER A 231 -1.92 7.34 12.02
C SER A 231 -3.08 8.33 12.16
N PHE A 232 -4.30 7.80 12.28
CA PHE A 232 -5.52 8.61 12.33
C PHE A 232 -6.18 8.69 13.71
N SER A 233 -5.75 7.89 14.68
CA SER A 233 -6.36 7.88 16.02
C SER A 233 -6.19 9.23 16.73
N GLY A 234 -4.99 9.81 16.68
CA GLY A 234 -4.72 11.14 17.24
C GLY A 234 -5.53 12.24 16.57
N LEU A 235 -5.66 12.17 15.24
CA LEU A 235 -6.49 13.09 14.46
C LEU A 235 -7.95 13.02 14.90
N SER A 236 -8.52 11.83 15.00
CA SER A 236 -9.92 11.62 15.40
C SER A 236 -10.20 12.16 16.81
N THR A 237 -9.32 11.89 17.77
CA THR A 237 -9.45 12.42 19.14
C THR A 237 -9.36 13.95 19.17
N ALA A 238 -8.38 14.53 18.46
CA ALA A 238 -8.22 15.98 18.41
C ALA A 238 -9.42 16.68 17.76
N SER A 239 -10.02 16.08 16.74
CA SER A 239 -11.22 16.60 16.10
C SER A 239 -12.45 16.52 17.01
N SER A 240 -12.62 15.44 17.79
CA SER A 240 -13.68 15.37 18.80
C SER A 240 -13.54 16.46 19.88
N GLU A 241 -12.31 16.80 20.28
CA GLU A 241 -12.07 17.93 21.18
C GLU A 241 -12.33 19.28 20.52
N ALA A 242 -12.01 19.43 19.23
CA ALA A 242 -12.25 20.66 18.47
C ALA A 242 -13.75 20.99 18.34
N LEU A 243 -14.63 19.97 18.29
CA LEU A 243 -16.09 20.15 18.27
C LEU A 243 -16.62 20.90 19.50
N LYS A 244 -15.90 20.92 20.62
CA LYS A 244 -16.28 21.69 21.82
C LYS A 244 -16.06 23.20 21.66
N LYS A 245 -15.28 23.61 20.66
CA LYS A 245 -14.77 24.99 20.50
C LYS A 245 -15.07 25.61 19.14
N ALA A 246 -15.49 24.83 18.16
CA ALA A 246 -15.73 25.27 16.79
C ALA A 246 -16.98 24.59 16.20
N SER A 247 -17.45 25.10 15.06
CA SER A 247 -18.64 24.56 14.40
C SER A 247 -18.36 23.17 13.82
N LEU A 248 -19.42 22.38 13.65
CA LEU A 248 -19.35 21.04 13.10
C LEU A 248 -18.77 21.05 11.67
N GLU A 249 -19.16 22.04 10.88
CA GLU A 249 -18.77 22.25 9.48
C GLU A 249 -17.26 22.51 9.39
N ASP A 250 -16.75 23.46 10.18
CA ASP A 250 -15.31 23.79 10.22
C ASP A 250 -14.48 22.57 10.65
N VAL A 251 -14.94 21.78 11.63
CA VAL A 251 -14.23 20.57 12.07
C VAL A 251 -14.29 19.47 11.00
N CYS A 252 -15.44 19.26 10.34
CA CYS A 252 -15.58 18.28 9.26
C CYS A 252 -14.65 18.60 8.09
N TYR A 253 -14.63 19.87 7.66
CA TYR A 253 -13.70 20.34 6.62
C TYR A 253 -12.25 20.14 7.02
N SER A 254 -11.88 20.57 8.23
CA SER A 254 -10.50 20.46 8.71
C SER A 254 -10.05 19.02 8.84
N TYR A 255 -10.93 18.13 9.30
CA TYR A 255 -10.67 16.70 9.37
C TYR A 255 -10.38 16.13 7.97
N GLN A 256 -11.23 16.44 6.99
CA GLN A 256 -11.06 15.96 5.62
C GLN A 256 -9.77 16.47 4.99
N GLU A 257 -9.51 17.79 5.03
CA GLU A 257 -8.29 18.36 4.49
C GLU A 257 -7.04 17.74 5.12
N THR A 258 -7.06 17.52 6.44
CA THR A 258 -5.91 16.93 7.15
C THR A 258 -5.73 15.45 6.79
N ALA A 259 -6.79 14.64 6.91
CA ALA A 259 -6.72 13.20 6.68
C ALA A 259 -6.38 12.87 5.22
N PHE A 260 -6.99 13.58 4.26
CA PHE A 260 -6.75 13.37 2.84
C PHE A 260 -5.36 13.87 2.43
N ALA A 261 -4.91 15.02 2.94
CA ALA A 261 -3.55 15.49 2.67
C ALA A 261 -2.49 14.50 3.19
N MET A 262 -2.78 13.76 4.27
CA MET A 262 -1.88 12.72 4.77
C MET A 262 -1.76 11.55 3.79
N VAL A 263 -2.87 10.97 3.34
CA VAL A 263 -2.81 9.81 2.42
C VAL A 263 -2.30 10.20 1.02
N VAL A 264 -2.61 11.42 0.56
CA VAL A 264 -2.09 11.94 -0.72
C VAL A 264 -0.59 12.18 -0.64
N GLU A 265 -0.07 12.66 0.50
CA GLU A 265 1.38 12.80 0.71
C GLU A 265 2.10 11.46 0.61
N VAL A 266 1.58 10.41 1.25
CA VAL A 266 2.20 9.07 1.19
C VAL A 266 2.14 8.51 -0.24
N ALA A 267 1.03 8.72 -0.95
CA ALA A 267 0.94 8.38 -2.37
C ALA A 267 1.97 9.15 -3.22
N GLU A 268 2.19 10.44 -2.94
CA GLU A 268 3.23 11.27 -3.57
C GLU A 268 4.64 10.70 -3.36
N ARG A 269 4.93 10.27 -2.12
CA ARG A 269 6.23 9.69 -1.73
C ARG A 269 6.47 8.38 -2.47
N ALA A 270 5.49 7.48 -2.49
CA ALA A 270 5.58 6.23 -3.24
C ALA A 270 5.70 6.46 -4.76
N LEU A 271 4.98 7.44 -5.31
CA LEU A 271 5.09 7.80 -6.73
C LEU A 271 6.51 8.31 -7.09
N ALA A 272 7.10 9.14 -6.22
CA ALA A 272 8.48 9.58 -6.39
C ALA A 272 9.46 8.40 -6.30
N HIS A 273 9.31 7.57 -5.28
CA HIS A 273 10.21 6.45 -4.99
C HIS A 273 10.18 5.38 -6.10
N THR A 274 9.00 5.05 -6.62
CA THR A 274 8.83 4.04 -7.67
C THR A 274 9.13 4.58 -9.07
N GLY A 275 9.19 5.90 -9.25
CA GLY A 275 9.33 6.55 -10.55
C GLY A 275 8.14 6.35 -11.50
N LYS A 276 7.04 5.74 -11.02
CA LYS A 276 5.83 5.48 -11.81
C LYS A 276 5.10 6.78 -12.17
N LYS A 277 4.23 6.70 -13.17
CA LYS A 277 3.51 7.86 -13.74
C LYS A 277 1.99 7.72 -13.69
N GLU A 278 1.51 6.78 -12.88
CA GLU A 278 0.09 6.48 -12.76
C GLU A 278 -0.25 6.27 -11.29
N VAL A 279 -1.38 6.83 -10.85
CA VAL A 279 -1.97 6.58 -9.54
C VAL A 279 -3.37 6.01 -9.73
N LEU A 280 -3.66 4.89 -9.08
CA LEU A 280 -4.97 4.26 -9.07
C LEU A 280 -5.58 4.36 -7.67
N LEU A 281 -6.80 4.84 -7.57
CA LEU A 281 -7.56 4.85 -6.32
C LEU A 281 -8.44 3.61 -6.21
N ALA A 282 -8.31 2.87 -5.11
CA ALA A 282 -9.11 1.69 -4.81
C ALA A 282 -9.76 1.80 -3.42
N GLY A 283 -10.85 1.05 -3.22
CA GLY A 283 -11.57 0.99 -1.95
C GLY A 283 -12.67 2.05 -1.77
N GLY A 284 -13.61 1.77 -0.87
CA GLY A 284 -14.86 2.52 -0.73
C GLY A 284 -14.71 3.98 -0.28
N VAL A 285 -13.62 4.34 0.41
CA VAL A 285 -13.35 5.74 0.78
C VAL A 285 -13.04 6.56 -0.48
N GLY A 286 -12.59 5.91 -1.55
CA GLY A 286 -12.37 6.55 -2.83
C GLY A 286 -13.62 7.08 -3.51
N ALA A 287 -14.81 6.92 -2.93
CA ALA A 287 -16.04 7.60 -3.37
C ALA A 287 -16.07 9.11 -3.02
N ASN A 288 -15.26 9.55 -2.06
CA ASN A 288 -15.21 10.95 -1.64
C ASN A 288 -14.63 11.85 -2.74
N THR A 289 -15.33 12.92 -3.11
CA THR A 289 -14.92 13.79 -4.22
C THR A 289 -13.69 14.61 -3.86
N ARG A 290 -13.59 15.10 -2.62
CA ARG A 290 -12.45 15.91 -2.19
C ARG A 290 -11.13 15.13 -2.21
N LEU A 291 -11.13 13.86 -1.78
CA LEU A 291 -9.96 12.99 -1.90
C LEU A 291 -9.53 12.80 -3.37
N ARG A 292 -10.49 12.62 -4.28
CA ARG A 292 -10.21 12.50 -5.72
C ARG A 292 -9.61 13.78 -6.30
N GLU A 293 -10.14 14.94 -5.91
CA GLU A 293 -9.62 16.24 -6.33
C GLU A 293 -8.15 16.40 -5.91
N MET A 294 -7.83 16.14 -4.63
CA MET A 294 -6.46 16.25 -4.12
C MET A 294 -5.49 15.28 -4.80
N LEU A 295 -5.93 14.05 -5.10
CA LEU A 295 -5.14 13.09 -5.86
C LEU A 295 -4.89 13.55 -7.30
N ASN A 296 -5.92 14.11 -7.94
CA ASN A 296 -5.80 14.64 -9.29
C ASN A 296 -4.82 15.83 -9.34
N GLU A 297 -4.99 16.82 -8.45
CA GLU A 297 -4.09 17.97 -8.30
C GLU A 297 -2.64 17.53 -8.07
N MET A 298 -2.44 16.50 -7.23
CA MET A 298 -1.13 15.90 -6.98
C MET A 298 -0.54 15.25 -8.23
N CYS A 299 -1.34 14.46 -8.96
CA CYS A 299 -0.89 13.78 -10.17
C CYS A 299 -0.54 14.78 -11.28
N GLU A 300 -1.37 15.79 -11.49
CA GLU A 300 -1.11 16.88 -12.45
C GLU A 300 0.20 17.60 -12.13
N ALA A 301 0.43 17.97 -10.87
CA ALA A 301 1.67 18.60 -10.43
C ALA A 301 2.92 17.73 -10.65
N ARG A 302 2.77 16.40 -10.70
CA ARG A 302 3.86 15.43 -10.94
C ARG A 302 3.97 14.96 -12.39
N GLY A 303 3.08 15.40 -13.28
CA GLY A 303 2.98 14.88 -14.64
C GLY A 303 2.61 13.39 -14.68
N ALA A 304 1.82 12.93 -13.71
CA ALA A 304 1.28 11.58 -13.61
C ALA A 304 -0.21 11.57 -13.98
N LYS A 305 -0.74 10.40 -14.29
CA LYS A 305 -2.16 10.19 -14.57
C LYS A 305 -2.88 9.64 -13.34
N PHE A 306 -4.10 10.11 -13.13
CA PHE A 306 -4.95 9.63 -12.05
C PHE A 306 -6.11 8.78 -12.60
N TYR A 307 -6.32 7.61 -12.00
CA TYR A 307 -7.36 6.67 -12.39
C TYR A 307 -8.24 6.28 -11.20
N VAL A 308 -9.54 6.21 -11.45
CA VAL A 308 -10.53 5.75 -10.48
C VAL A 308 -11.50 4.83 -11.22
N PRO A 309 -11.68 3.57 -10.77
CA PRO A 309 -12.65 2.69 -11.38
C PRO A 309 -14.08 3.15 -11.08
N GLU A 310 -15.04 2.63 -11.84
CA GLU A 310 -16.46 2.89 -11.62
C GLU A 310 -16.86 2.52 -10.17
N LYS A 311 -17.85 3.23 -9.60
CA LYS A 311 -18.24 3.08 -8.20
C LYS A 311 -18.58 1.65 -7.77
N ARG A 312 -19.18 0.87 -8.69
CA ARG A 312 -19.49 -0.55 -8.47
C ARG A 312 -18.27 -1.41 -8.14
N PHE A 313 -17.07 -1.06 -8.62
CA PHE A 313 -15.84 -1.83 -8.40
C PHE A 313 -15.01 -1.34 -7.21
N MET A 314 -15.36 -0.20 -6.61
CA MET A 314 -14.63 0.33 -5.44
C MET A 314 -14.99 -0.38 -4.13
N GLY A 315 -16.14 -1.04 -4.07
CA GLY A 315 -16.57 -1.86 -2.94
C GLY A 315 -16.26 -3.33 -3.16
N ASP A 316 -16.41 -4.15 -2.12
CA ASP A 316 -16.20 -5.59 -2.19
C ASP A 316 -17.20 -6.21 -3.16
N ASN A 317 -16.75 -6.98 -4.16
CA ASN A 317 -17.62 -7.59 -5.16
C ASN A 317 -17.06 -8.94 -5.65
N GLY A 318 -17.91 -9.83 -6.17
CA GLY A 318 -17.47 -11.12 -6.69
C GLY A 318 -16.63 -11.00 -7.96
N THR A 319 -16.83 -9.92 -8.73
CA THR A 319 -16.16 -9.68 -10.02
C THR A 319 -14.66 -9.52 -9.85
N MET A 320 -14.18 -8.78 -8.84
CA MET A 320 -12.75 -8.61 -8.58
C MET A 320 -12.07 -9.95 -8.23
N ILE A 321 -12.76 -10.82 -7.49
CA ILE A 321 -12.27 -12.15 -7.14
C ILE A 321 -12.24 -13.05 -8.38
N ALA A 322 -13.30 -13.03 -9.18
CA ALA A 322 -13.39 -13.81 -10.40
C ALA A 322 -12.29 -13.40 -11.41
N TYR A 323 -12.08 -12.08 -11.61
CA TYR A 323 -11.10 -11.55 -12.55
C TYR A 323 -9.66 -11.84 -12.12
N THR A 324 -9.34 -11.64 -10.84
CA THR A 324 -8.01 -11.99 -10.33
C THR A 324 -7.76 -13.49 -10.42
N GLY A 325 -8.80 -14.30 -10.14
CA GLY A 325 -8.78 -15.74 -10.38
C GLY A 325 -8.52 -16.11 -11.84
N LEU A 326 -9.11 -15.39 -12.79
CA LEU A 326 -8.85 -15.57 -14.22
C LEU A 326 -7.39 -15.29 -14.59
N LEU A 327 -6.80 -14.22 -14.06
CA LEU A 327 -5.37 -13.93 -14.25
C LEU A 327 -4.49 -15.05 -13.69
N MET A 328 -4.78 -15.51 -12.47
CA MET A 328 -4.09 -16.63 -11.83
C MET A 328 -4.20 -17.91 -12.65
N TYR A 329 -5.43 -18.28 -13.05
CA TYR A 329 -5.71 -19.46 -13.85
C TYR A 329 -4.92 -19.47 -15.16
N LYS A 330 -4.96 -18.36 -15.92
CA LYS A 330 -4.21 -18.23 -17.18
C LYS A 330 -2.70 -18.31 -17.00
N SER A 331 -2.19 -17.92 -15.83
CA SER A 331 -0.76 -18.06 -15.49
C SER A 331 -0.38 -19.44 -14.92
N GLY A 332 -1.33 -20.38 -14.82
CA GLY A 332 -1.10 -21.71 -14.25
C GLY A 332 -1.03 -21.73 -12.72
N ASN A 333 -1.45 -20.66 -12.05
CA ASN A 333 -1.45 -20.55 -10.60
C ASN A 333 -2.78 -21.06 -10.03
N THR A 334 -2.84 -22.36 -9.72
CA THR A 334 -3.99 -23.03 -9.13
C THR A 334 -3.68 -23.50 -7.71
N LEU A 335 -4.70 -23.62 -6.87
CA LEU A 335 -4.58 -23.99 -5.46
C LEU A 335 -5.11 -25.41 -5.21
N SER A 336 -4.32 -26.22 -4.51
CA SER A 336 -4.76 -27.53 -4.01
C SER A 336 -5.82 -27.37 -2.92
N LEU A 337 -6.59 -28.42 -2.63
CA LEU A 337 -7.58 -28.37 -1.55
C LEU A 337 -6.91 -28.29 -0.18
N GLU A 338 -5.75 -28.93 -0.03
CA GLU A 338 -4.95 -28.99 1.19
C GLU A 338 -4.38 -27.62 1.56
N ASP A 339 -3.94 -26.86 0.55
CA ASP A 339 -3.35 -25.52 0.69
C ASP A 339 -4.41 -24.40 0.69
N SER A 340 -5.68 -24.73 0.43
CA SER A 340 -6.77 -23.75 0.35
C SER A 340 -7.22 -23.16 1.68
N ARG A 341 -6.42 -23.29 2.75
CA ARG A 341 -6.71 -22.74 4.08
C ARG A 341 -6.91 -21.23 3.99
N VAL A 342 -7.91 -20.71 4.70
CA VAL A 342 -8.17 -19.28 4.76
C VAL A 342 -7.03 -18.59 5.51
N ASN A 343 -6.68 -17.38 5.08
CA ASN A 343 -5.67 -16.58 5.75
C ASN A 343 -6.27 -15.21 6.14
N PRO A 344 -6.74 -15.02 7.39
CA PRO A 344 -7.30 -13.75 7.85
C PRO A 344 -6.35 -12.55 7.75
N SER A 345 -5.04 -12.78 7.71
CA SER A 345 -3.99 -11.77 7.72
C SER A 345 -3.14 -11.75 6.44
N PHE A 346 -3.68 -12.33 5.35
CA PHE A 346 -2.99 -12.48 4.06
C PHE A 346 -2.46 -11.16 3.49
N ARG A 347 -1.16 -10.91 3.59
CA ARG A 347 -0.57 -9.66 3.06
C ARG A 347 -0.46 -9.72 1.54
N THR A 348 -0.49 -8.55 0.92
CA THR A 348 -0.24 -8.39 -0.52
C THR A 348 1.17 -8.85 -0.89
N ASP A 349 2.13 -8.61 0.01
CA ASP A 349 3.55 -8.90 -0.19
C ASP A 349 3.84 -10.41 -0.31
N ASP A 350 2.99 -11.25 0.31
CA ASP A 350 3.14 -12.70 0.33
C ASP A 350 2.82 -13.36 -1.02
N VAL A 351 2.00 -12.68 -1.83
CA VAL A 351 1.53 -13.23 -3.10
C VAL A 351 2.58 -13.05 -4.18
N LYS A 352 3.08 -14.18 -4.70
CA LYS A 352 3.87 -14.18 -5.93
C LYS A 352 2.93 -13.96 -7.11
N VAL A 353 3.10 -12.85 -7.80
CA VAL A 353 2.30 -12.49 -8.97
C VAL A 353 2.89 -13.16 -10.20
N THR A 354 2.13 -14.07 -10.79
CA THR A 354 2.56 -14.90 -11.93
C THR A 354 1.99 -14.44 -13.27
N TRP A 355 1.06 -13.47 -13.27
CA TRP A 355 0.32 -13.03 -14.44
C TRP A 355 0.84 -11.73 -15.09
N ILE A 356 1.69 -10.97 -14.39
CA ILE A 356 2.36 -9.78 -14.94
C ILE A 356 3.70 -10.19 -15.55
N LYS A 357 3.93 -9.86 -16.83
CA LYS A 357 5.19 -10.18 -17.54
C LYS A 357 6.16 -8.99 -17.45
N GLU A 358 7.35 -9.21 -16.88
CA GLU A 358 8.38 -8.15 -16.66
C GLU A 358 8.78 -7.37 -17.92
N LYS A 359 8.62 -7.93 -19.13
CA LYS A 359 8.96 -7.25 -20.40
C LYS A 359 8.09 -6.02 -20.71
N GLU A 360 6.98 -5.82 -20.01
CA GLU A 360 6.06 -4.70 -20.23
C GLU A 360 6.30 -3.52 -19.27
N MET A 361 7.22 -3.68 -18.31
CA MET A 361 7.52 -2.64 -17.31
C MET A 361 8.77 -1.86 -17.69
N LYS A 362 8.59 -0.56 -17.97
CA LYS A 362 9.71 0.36 -18.20
C LYS A 362 10.54 0.44 -16.92
N LYS A 363 11.75 -0.13 -16.93
CA LYS A 363 12.74 0.17 -15.88
C LYS A 363 12.95 1.68 -15.86
N VAL A 364 12.80 2.30 -14.68
CA VAL A 364 13.20 3.69 -14.46
C VAL A 364 14.68 3.78 -14.85
N PRO A 365 15.10 4.73 -15.70
CA PRO A 365 16.50 4.89 -16.06
C PRO A 365 17.30 5.17 -14.78
N GLU A 366 18.23 4.30 -14.43
CA GLU A 366 19.17 4.59 -13.35
C GLU A 366 20.10 5.71 -13.79
N ILE A 367 20.13 6.80 -13.03
CA ILE A 367 21.11 7.87 -13.21
C ILE A 367 22.49 7.26 -12.92
N SER A 368 23.37 7.25 -13.92
CA SER A 368 24.73 6.76 -13.77
C SER A 368 25.52 7.70 -12.84
N PRO A 369 26.50 7.19 -12.07
CA PRO A 369 27.36 8.00 -11.20
C PRO A 369 28.03 9.17 -11.94
N GLU A 370 28.32 8.99 -13.22
CA GLU A 370 28.95 9.99 -14.10
C GLU A 370 28.04 11.20 -14.38
N ILE A 371 26.72 11.01 -14.42
CA ILE A 371 25.76 12.11 -14.60
C ILE A 371 25.67 12.96 -13.33
N PHE A 372 25.60 12.32 -12.15
CA PHE A 372 25.47 13.01 -10.86
C PHE A 372 26.70 13.88 -10.51
N LEU A 373 27.90 13.46 -10.91
CA LEU A 373 29.14 14.21 -10.66
C LEU A 373 29.37 15.35 -11.67
N ARG A 374 28.75 15.29 -12.86
CA ARG A 374 28.94 16.26 -13.96
C ARG A 374 27.87 17.34 -14.06
N THR A 375 26.85 17.33 -13.20
CA THR A 375 25.79 18.36 -13.21
C THR A 375 26.37 19.76 -12.91
N PRO A 376 26.17 20.75 -13.79
CA PRO A 376 26.57 22.13 -13.56
C PRO A 376 25.81 22.78 -12.39
N PRO A 377 26.37 23.81 -11.72
CA PRO A 377 25.61 24.67 -10.80
C PRO A 377 24.37 25.25 -11.48
N GLY A 378 23.23 25.27 -10.79
CA GLY A 378 21.94 25.75 -11.30
C GLY A 378 21.02 24.70 -11.94
N GLU A 379 21.49 23.47 -12.17
CA GLU A 379 20.64 22.37 -12.65
C GLU A 379 20.01 21.56 -11.48
N MET A 380 18.75 21.16 -11.68
CA MET A 380 18.00 20.33 -10.75
C MET A 380 18.57 18.91 -10.72
N LEU A 381 19.07 18.49 -9.56
CA LEU A 381 19.62 17.16 -9.33
C LEU A 381 18.52 16.11 -9.09
N ASP A 382 17.47 16.50 -8.38
CA ASP A 382 16.36 15.62 -8.05
C ASP A 382 15.07 16.40 -7.83
N ASN A 383 13.95 15.81 -8.23
CA ASN A 383 12.60 16.30 -8.01
C ASN A 383 11.85 15.31 -7.11
N GLY A 384 12.31 15.25 -5.86
CA GLY A 384 11.76 14.37 -4.84
C GLY A 384 10.34 14.75 -4.45
N ALA A 385 9.73 13.93 -3.60
CA ALA A 385 8.31 14.13 -3.28
C ALA A 385 8.02 15.43 -2.52
N GLU A 386 8.95 15.95 -1.73
CA GLU A 386 8.70 17.11 -0.89
C GLU A 386 9.62 18.28 -1.15
N ALA A 387 10.74 18.01 -1.81
CA ALA A 387 11.77 18.98 -2.03
C ALA A 387 12.41 18.77 -3.38
N VAL A 388 12.79 19.90 -3.98
CA VAL A 388 13.63 19.93 -5.16
C VAL A 388 15.06 20.15 -4.68
N ILE A 389 16.00 19.42 -5.28
CA ILE A 389 17.42 19.52 -4.95
C ILE A 389 18.16 20.12 -6.14
N TYR A 390 18.99 21.12 -5.89
CA TYR A 390 19.85 21.75 -6.91
C TYR A 390 21.17 22.22 -6.28
N LEU A 391 22.15 22.52 -7.14
CA LEU A 391 23.45 23.03 -6.74
C LEU A 391 23.53 24.55 -6.90
N GLU A 392 24.09 25.22 -5.91
CA GLU A 392 24.49 26.63 -5.97
C GLU A 392 26.02 26.75 -5.81
N ASP A 393 26.58 27.83 -6.35
CA ASP A 393 27.97 28.20 -6.12
C ASP A 393 28.16 28.65 -4.67
N GLY A 394 29.06 27.97 -3.96
CA GLY A 394 29.44 28.28 -2.59
C GLY A 394 30.72 29.11 -2.49
N PRO A 395 31.09 29.50 -1.26
CA PRO A 395 32.35 30.20 -1.00
C PRO A 395 33.55 29.38 -1.49
N GLU A 396 34.57 30.06 -2.03
CA GLU A 396 35.83 29.45 -2.49
C GLU A 396 35.66 28.41 -3.63
N GLY A 397 34.58 28.50 -4.41
CA GLY A 397 34.34 27.57 -5.53
C GLY A 397 33.83 26.19 -5.11
N LYS A 398 33.41 26.02 -3.84
CA LYS A 398 32.80 24.78 -3.36
C LYS A 398 31.34 24.70 -3.81
N LYS A 399 30.85 23.50 -4.11
CA LYS A 399 29.43 23.26 -4.41
C LYS A 399 28.60 23.25 -3.12
N VAL A 400 27.48 23.96 -3.13
CA VAL A 400 26.46 23.93 -2.07
C VAL A 400 25.23 23.20 -2.59
N LEU A 401 24.77 22.21 -1.84
CA LEU A 401 23.50 21.54 -2.14
C LEU A 401 22.37 22.29 -1.44
N VAL A 402 21.36 22.68 -2.22
CA VAL A 402 20.15 23.32 -1.73
C VAL A 402 19.00 22.36 -1.83
N LYS A 403 18.34 22.11 -0.71
CA LYS A 403 17.10 21.36 -0.63
C LYS A 403 15.96 22.33 -0.36
N GLU A 404 15.14 22.59 -1.36
CA GLU A 404 14.03 23.55 -1.30
C GLU A 404 12.68 22.83 -1.21
N ARG A 405 11.94 23.09 -0.13
CA ARG A 405 10.61 22.52 0.10
C ARG A 405 9.55 23.33 -0.63
N VAL A 406 9.12 22.81 -1.77
CA VAL A 406 8.15 23.46 -2.65
C VAL A 406 6.70 23.35 -2.15
N PRO A 407 5.85 24.36 -2.38
CA PRO A 407 4.43 24.31 -2.01
C PRO A 407 3.70 23.14 -2.68
N LYS A 408 2.78 22.50 -1.95
CA LYS A 408 1.90 21.45 -2.48
C LYS A 408 0.49 21.97 -2.70
N VAL A 409 0.11 22.07 -3.99
CA VAL A 409 -1.19 22.62 -4.43
C VAL A 409 -2.39 21.84 -3.90
N TYR A 410 -2.24 20.53 -3.67
CA TYR A 410 -3.32 19.69 -3.18
C TYR A 410 -3.64 19.86 -1.69
N ARG A 411 -2.83 20.62 -0.94
CA ARG A 411 -3.01 20.79 0.51
C ARG A 411 -3.62 22.16 0.80
N HIS A 412 -4.45 22.22 1.84
CA HIS A 412 -4.79 23.50 2.43
C HIS A 412 -3.52 24.30 2.79
N ARG A 413 -3.45 25.57 2.40
CA ARG A 413 -2.25 26.43 2.53
C ARG A 413 -1.66 26.44 3.94
N GLY A 414 -2.52 26.51 4.97
CA GLY A 414 -2.07 26.49 6.37
C GLY A 414 -1.44 25.16 6.81
N ILE A 415 -1.82 24.04 6.19
CA ILE A 415 -1.18 22.74 6.40
C ILE A 415 0.19 22.75 5.72
N ASP A 416 0.23 23.13 4.45
CA ASP A 416 1.44 23.12 3.62
C ASP A 416 2.57 23.97 4.22
N GLU A 417 2.30 25.25 4.49
CA GLU A 417 3.31 26.18 5.04
C GLU A 417 3.88 25.67 6.37
N ARG A 418 3.00 25.14 7.25
CA ARG A 418 3.40 24.61 8.55
C ARG A 418 4.32 23.40 8.39
N ILE A 419 3.90 22.41 7.60
CA ILE A 419 4.67 21.18 7.39
C ILE A 419 6.03 21.49 6.78
N ARG A 420 6.09 22.34 5.77
CA ARG A 420 7.35 22.70 5.12
C ARG A 420 8.32 23.36 6.10
N ARG A 421 7.85 24.31 6.92
CA ARG A 421 8.67 24.94 7.98
C ARG A 421 9.12 23.92 9.03
N GLU A 422 8.20 23.13 9.56
CA GLU A 422 8.47 22.17 10.63
C GLU A 422 9.47 21.10 10.18
N ARG A 423 9.30 20.56 8.96
CA ARG A 423 10.22 19.57 8.41
C ARG A 423 11.57 20.12 8.04
N ASN A 424 11.65 21.35 7.50
CA ASN A 424 12.95 21.99 7.24
C ASN A 424 13.79 22.10 8.52
N ARG A 425 13.17 22.56 9.61
CA ARG A 425 13.81 22.68 10.92
C ARG A 425 14.12 21.31 11.55
N THR A 426 13.20 20.35 11.42
CA THR A 426 13.35 19.01 12.00
C THR A 426 14.48 18.24 11.32
N GLU A 427 14.55 18.28 10.00
CA GLU A 427 15.62 17.67 9.21
C GLU A 427 16.99 18.26 9.58
N ALA A 428 17.10 19.59 9.62
CA ALA A 428 18.32 20.27 10.02
C ALA A 428 18.76 19.87 11.45
N ARG A 429 17.81 19.81 12.38
CA ARG A 429 18.05 19.39 13.76
C ARG A 429 18.53 17.94 13.85
N LEU A 430 17.86 17.01 13.18
CA LEU A 430 18.20 15.59 13.20
C LEU A 430 19.57 15.33 12.58
N MET A 431 19.89 15.98 11.46
CA MET A 431 21.18 15.86 10.80
C MET A 431 22.33 16.41 11.66
N SER A 432 22.11 17.53 12.36
CA SER A 432 23.06 18.09 13.31
C SER A 432 23.27 17.18 14.52
N GLU A 433 22.19 16.61 15.07
CA GLU A 433 22.25 15.71 16.22
C GLU A 433 22.94 14.39 15.87
N ALA A 434 22.65 13.79 14.71
CA ALA A 434 23.36 12.62 14.20
C ALA A 434 24.87 12.90 14.04
N ARG A 435 25.24 14.10 13.60
CA ARG A 435 26.64 14.51 13.49
C ARG A 435 27.34 14.57 14.85
N ARG A 436 26.67 15.07 15.88
CA ARG A 436 27.21 15.12 17.26
C ARG A 436 27.44 13.73 17.84
N THR A 437 26.69 12.73 17.41
CA THR A 437 26.84 11.34 17.85
C THR A 437 27.86 10.55 17.02
N GLY A 438 28.60 11.24 16.13
CA GLY A 438 29.67 10.66 15.34
C GLY A 438 29.20 9.96 14.06
N VAL A 439 27.97 10.21 13.61
CA VAL A 439 27.49 9.81 12.27
C VAL A 439 27.87 10.91 11.27
N PRO A 440 28.71 10.64 10.26
CA PRO A 440 29.03 11.65 9.27
C PRO A 440 27.80 11.98 8.41
N THR A 441 27.40 13.24 8.42
CA THR A 441 26.30 13.81 7.63
C THR A 441 26.79 15.06 6.90
N PRO A 442 26.12 15.58 5.87
CA PRO A 442 26.45 16.87 5.29
C PRO A 442 26.54 18.00 6.34
N ILE A 443 27.49 18.93 6.19
CA ILE A 443 27.55 20.13 7.04
C ILE A 443 26.42 21.06 6.59
N ILE A 444 25.55 21.46 7.51
CA ILE A 444 24.54 22.49 7.24
C ILE A 444 25.22 23.86 7.29
N TYR A 445 25.12 24.61 6.19
CA TYR A 445 25.63 25.97 6.10
C TYR A 445 24.58 27.00 6.51
N ASP A 446 23.33 26.80 6.08
CA ASP A 446 22.24 27.72 6.38
C ASP A 446 20.88 27.00 6.39
N VAL A 447 19.96 27.51 7.22
CA VAL A 447 18.60 27.03 7.36
C VAL A 447 17.65 28.21 7.18
N GLU A 448 17.17 28.38 5.95
CA GLU A 448 16.15 29.37 5.62
C GLU A 448 14.74 28.83 5.98
N GLU A 449 13.70 29.60 5.71
CA GLU A 449 12.33 29.21 6.07
C GLU A 449 11.87 27.92 5.38
N PHE A 450 12.21 27.75 4.10
CA PHE A 450 11.84 26.59 3.27
C PHE A 450 13.02 25.95 2.54
N LYS A 451 14.24 26.44 2.78
CA LYS A 451 15.46 25.92 2.14
C LYS A 451 16.44 25.45 3.19
N LEU A 452 17.12 24.35 2.89
CA LEU A 452 18.26 23.85 3.66
C LEU A 452 19.48 23.85 2.75
N LYS A 453 20.48 24.66 3.10
CA LYS A 453 21.75 24.76 2.37
C LYS A 453 22.79 23.94 3.10
N MET A 454 23.38 22.97 2.43
CA MET A 454 24.32 22.04 3.03
C MET A 454 25.48 21.68 2.11
N GLN A 455 26.51 21.07 2.70
CA GLN A 455 27.66 20.56 1.98
C GLN A 455 27.22 19.55 0.91
N PHE A 456 27.64 19.79 -0.33
CA PHE A 456 27.58 18.74 -1.35
C PHE A 456 28.66 17.69 -1.07
N ILE A 457 28.26 16.42 -0.97
CA ILE A 457 29.18 15.31 -0.75
C ILE A 457 29.49 14.68 -2.11
N GLU A 458 30.72 14.88 -2.58
CA GLU A 458 31.26 14.21 -3.77
C GLU A 458 31.61 12.75 -3.43
N GLY A 459 30.58 11.90 -3.36
CA GLY A 459 30.72 10.48 -3.03
C GLY A 459 29.87 9.60 -3.94
N VAL A 460 30.21 8.32 -3.98
CA VAL A 460 29.48 7.31 -4.75
C VAL A 460 28.48 6.60 -3.84
N PRO A 461 27.21 6.44 -4.24
CA PRO A 461 26.24 5.65 -3.48
C PRO A 461 26.73 4.22 -3.24
N ILE A 462 26.59 3.73 -2.01
CA ILE A 462 27.14 2.40 -1.65
C ILE A 462 26.45 1.26 -2.39
N LYS A 463 25.27 1.46 -2.99
CA LYS A 463 24.62 0.42 -3.82
C LYS A 463 25.54 -0.15 -4.90
N TYR A 464 26.50 0.63 -5.38
CA TYR A 464 27.50 0.24 -6.38
C TYR A 464 28.81 -0.32 -5.79
N LEU A 465 29.07 -0.09 -4.50
CA LEU A 465 30.37 -0.33 -3.86
C LEU A 465 30.27 -1.15 -2.57
N ILE A 466 29.12 -1.76 -2.30
CA ILE A 466 28.89 -2.44 -1.03
C ILE A 466 29.72 -3.73 -0.94
N THR A 467 30.49 -3.83 0.13
CA THR A 467 31.23 -5.03 0.53
C THR A 467 30.88 -5.37 1.97
N PRO A 468 31.25 -6.56 2.48
CA PRO A 468 31.08 -6.88 3.89
C PRO A 468 31.73 -5.84 4.82
N GLU A 469 32.91 -5.32 4.48
CA GLU A 469 33.60 -4.28 5.27
C GLU A 469 32.84 -2.95 5.27
N VAL A 470 32.29 -2.54 4.12
CA VAL A 470 31.44 -1.35 4.03
C VAL A 470 30.15 -1.56 4.83
N SER A 471 29.53 -2.75 4.72
CA SER A 471 28.32 -3.11 5.44
C SER A 471 28.51 -3.10 6.97
N GLU A 472 29.66 -3.56 7.46
CA GLU A 472 30.03 -3.47 8.88
C GLU A 472 30.10 -2.00 9.34
N LYS A 473 30.76 -1.13 8.57
CA LYS A 473 30.79 0.31 8.87
C LYS A 473 29.40 0.96 8.81
N VAL A 474 28.53 0.54 7.89
CA VAL A 474 27.13 0.98 7.86
C VAL A 474 26.41 0.57 9.14
N GLY A 475 26.62 -0.67 9.62
CA GLY A 475 26.12 -1.14 10.91
C GLY A 475 26.55 -0.25 12.06
N GLU A 476 27.83 0.10 12.15
CA GLU A 476 28.36 1.00 13.19
C GLU A 476 27.66 2.37 13.17
N LEU A 477 27.47 2.97 11.99
CA LEU A 477 26.82 4.27 11.82
C LEU A 477 25.35 4.22 12.27
N VAL A 478 24.61 3.20 11.85
CA VAL A 478 23.20 3.03 12.23
C VAL A 478 23.06 2.78 13.72
N GLY A 479 24.00 2.04 14.33
CA GLY A 479 24.01 1.83 15.78
C GLY A 479 24.22 3.14 16.56
N ARG A 480 25.12 4.02 16.10
CA ARG A 480 25.28 5.37 16.68
C ARG A 480 24.01 6.21 16.51
N LEU A 481 23.39 6.17 15.34
CA LEU A 481 22.14 6.87 15.06
C LEU A 481 21.02 6.43 16.02
N HIS A 482 20.83 5.12 16.15
CA HIS A 482 19.82 4.53 17.03
C HIS A 482 20.12 4.77 18.51
N SER A 483 21.39 4.85 18.91
CA SER A 483 21.79 5.19 20.28
C SER A 483 21.31 6.60 20.68
N SER A 484 21.28 7.55 19.73
CA SER A 484 20.68 8.88 19.94
C SER A 484 19.16 8.93 19.85
N GLY A 485 18.51 7.78 19.60
CA GLY A 485 17.05 7.73 19.44
C GLY A 485 16.55 8.32 18.13
N ILE A 486 17.42 8.45 17.13
CA ILE A 486 17.05 8.85 15.77
C ILE A 486 16.78 7.58 14.97
N VAL A 487 15.67 7.59 14.23
CA VAL A 487 15.31 6.61 13.21
C VAL A 487 15.38 7.33 11.87
N HIS A 488 16.07 6.76 10.88
CA HIS A 488 16.27 7.38 9.57
C HIS A 488 14.97 7.39 8.75
N GLY A 489 14.20 6.31 8.80
CA GLY A 489 12.90 6.19 8.14
C GLY A 489 12.96 5.94 6.63
N ASP A 490 14.15 6.03 6.03
CA ASP A 490 14.43 5.68 4.62
C ASP A 490 15.86 5.14 4.47
N LEU A 491 16.22 4.15 5.31
CA LEU A 491 17.58 3.64 5.36
C LEU A 491 17.84 2.69 4.17
N THR A 492 18.38 3.24 3.08
CA THR A 492 18.71 2.49 1.85
C THR A 492 20.17 2.67 1.44
N THR A 493 20.65 1.80 0.56
CA THR A 493 22.01 1.91 -0.03
C THR A 493 22.20 3.12 -0.94
N SER A 494 21.12 3.84 -1.29
CA SER A 494 21.18 5.08 -2.08
C SER A 494 21.40 6.31 -1.21
N ASN A 495 20.94 6.28 0.05
CA ASN A 495 21.08 7.36 1.03
C ASN A 495 22.40 7.30 1.83
N LEU A 496 23.32 6.44 1.42
CA LEU A 496 24.66 6.28 1.98
C LEU A 496 25.69 6.50 0.88
N LEU A 497 26.55 7.50 1.05
CA LEU A 497 27.61 7.85 0.11
C LEU A 497 28.98 7.50 0.68
N LEU A 498 29.83 6.87 -0.14
CA LEU A 498 31.24 6.68 0.16
C LEU A 498 32.04 7.78 -0.54
N ALA A 499 32.65 8.67 0.23
CA ALA A 499 33.53 9.73 -0.25
C ALA A 499 34.93 9.53 0.34
N GLY A 500 35.89 9.13 -0.51
CA GLY A 500 37.18 8.60 -0.05
C GLY A 500 36.97 7.35 0.80
N GLU A 501 37.49 7.34 2.02
CA GLU A 501 37.33 6.22 2.97
C GLU A 501 36.15 6.39 3.94
N ARG A 502 35.42 7.51 3.84
CA ARG A 502 34.39 7.91 4.80
C ARG A 502 32.99 7.71 4.24
N LEU A 503 32.15 7.06 5.03
CA LEU A 503 30.71 6.91 4.77
C LEU A 503 29.94 8.10 5.32
N TYR A 504 29.07 8.65 4.50
CA TYR A 504 28.15 9.72 4.83
C TYR A 504 26.71 9.23 4.71
N LEU A 505 25.92 9.48 5.74
CA LEU A 505 24.46 9.31 5.70
C LEU A 505 23.84 10.63 5.22
N ILE A 506 23.04 10.56 4.17
CA ILE A 506 22.38 11.71 3.54
C ILE A 506 20.85 11.54 3.60
N ASP A 507 20.13 12.64 3.33
CA ASP A 507 18.67 12.72 3.28
C ASP A 507 17.94 12.29 4.57
N PHE A 508 17.84 13.22 5.52
CA PHE A 508 17.08 13.05 6.76
C PHE A 508 15.61 13.48 6.60
N GLY A 509 15.09 13.55 5.37
CA GLY A 509 13.76 14.06 5.08
C GLY A 509 12.63 13.24 5.72
N LEU A 510 12.85 11.94 5.95
CA LEU A 510 11.92 11.04 6.61
C LEU A 510 12.32 10.66 8.05
N ALA A 511 13.42 11.23 8.56
CA ALA A 511 13.95 10.88 9.87
C ALA A 511 13.09 11.46 11.01
N TYR A 512 13.06 10.77 12.14
CA TYR A 512 12.32 11.20 13.33
C TYR A 512 12.94 10.63 14.61
N PHE A 513 12.55 11.20 15.76
CA PHE A 513 12.94 10.66 17.07
C PHE A 513 11.96 9.57 17.51
N ASP A 514 12.47 8.36 17.72
CA ASP A 514 11.72 7.24 18.30
C ASP A 514 12.69 6.23 18.93
N LYS A 515 12.41 5.84 20.18
CA LYS A 515 13.25 4.90 20.94
C LYS A 515 12.66 3.49 20.99
N SER A 516 11.49 3.28 20.38
CA SER A 516 10.84 1.98 20.37
C SER A 516 11.65 0.95 19.57
N LEU A 517 11.56 -0.32 19.99
CA LEU A 517 12.16 -1.44 19.26
C LEU A 517 11.50 -1.61 17.88
N GLU A 518 10.21 -1.30 17.77
CA GLU A 518 9.48 -1.42 16.50
C GLU A 518 10.07 -0.48 15.44
N ALA A 519 10.18 0.83 15.75
CA ALA A 519 10.65 1.81 14.77
C ALA A 519 12.08 1.51 14.30
N ARG A 520 12.99 1.17 15.24
CA ARG A 520 14.37 0.77 14.91
C ARG A 520 14.43 -0.55 14.15
N GLY A 521 13.54 -1.49 14.46
CA GLY A 521 13.43 -2.77 13.78
C GLY A 521 12.98 -2.59 12.33
N VAL A 522 12.00 -1.72 12.08
CA VAL A 522 11.56 -1.37 10.72
C VAL A 522 12.71 -0.71 9.94
N ASP A 523 13.43 0.25 10.53
CA ASP A 523 14.54 0.94 9.87
C ASP A 523 15.65 -0.01 9.40
N VAL A 524 16.06 -0.95 10.27
CA VAL A 524 17.04 -2.00 9.90
C VAL A 524 16.46 -2.99 8.89
N HIS A 525 15.18 -3.33 9.00
CA HIS A 525 14.51 -4.25 8.08
C HIS A 525 14.49 -3.70 6.64
N VAL A 526 14.21 -2.40 6.46
CA VAL A 526 14.22 -1.73 5.15
C VAL A 526 15.60 -1.85 4.47
N LEU A 527 16.68 -1.65 5.23
CA LEU A 527 18.02 -1.81 4.70
C LEU A 527 18.30 -3.27 4.28
N PHE A 528 17.88 -4.25 5.10
CA PHE A 528 18.05 -5.66 4.77
C PHE A 528 17.24 -6.09 3.53
N GLN A 529 16.03 -5.57 3.36
CA GLN A 529 15.26 -5.79 2.14
C GLN A 529 15.98 -5.22 0.92
N THR A 530 16.63 -4.07 1.06
CA THR A 530 17.43 -3.48 -0.01
C THR A 530 18.61 -4.40 -0.38
N PHE A 531 19.29 -4.99 0.61
CA PHE A 531 20.35 -5.97 0.33
C PHE A 531 19.79 -7.20 -0.39
N GLU A 532 18.67 -7.75 0.08
CA GLU A 532 18.03 -8.93 -0.52
C GLU A 532 17.62 -8.71 -1.98
N SER A 533 17.16 -7.50 -2.34
CA SER A 533 16.71 -7.20 -3.71
C SER A 533 17.85 -6.84 -4.66
N THR A 534 18.89 -6.16 -4.18
CA THR A 534 19.93 -5.59 -5.05
C THR A 534 21.25 -6.36 -5.06
N HIS A 535 21.49 -7.27 -4.10
CA HIS A 535 22.78 -7.97 -3.97
C HIS A 535 22.64 -9.49 -3.83
N ARG A 536 23.37 -10.24 -4.67
CA ARG A 536 23.35 -11.72 -4.64
C ARG A 536 23.92 -12.29 -3.33
N ASP A 537 24.90 -11.61 -2.72
CA ASP A 537 25.58 -12.03 -1.47
C ASP A 537 25.00 -11.32 -0.22
N HIS A 538 23.68 -11.07 -0.22
CA HIS A 538 23.01 -10.32 0.83
C HIS A 538 23.16 -10.93 2.23
N GLU A 539 23.25 -12.25 2.36
CA GLU A 539 23.41 -12.91 3.66
C GLU A 539 24.73 -12.50 4.34
N THR A 540 25.81 -12.41 3.58
CA THR A 540 27.12 -11.98 4.07
C THR A 540 27.09 -10.50 4.46
N LEU A 541 26.43 -9.65 3.66
CA LEU A 541 26.23 -8.24 3.97
C LEU A 541 25.44 -8.04 5.26
N VAL A 542 24.33 -8.77 5.44
CA VAL A 542 23.52 -8.73 6.67
C VAL A 542 24.33 -9.15 7.88
N LYS A 543 25.15 -10.21 7.77
CA LYS A 543 26.00 -10.67 8.87
C LYS A 543 27.04 -9.61 9.27
N ALA A 544 27.69 -8.98 8.31
CA ALA A 544 28.66 -7.93 8.56
C ALA A 544 28.01 -6.68 9.18
N PHE A 545 26.84 -6.27 8.69
CA PHE A 545 26.05 -5.21 9.29
C PHE A 545 25.73 -5.50 10.77
N LYS A 546 25.23 -6.71 11.07
CA LYS A 546 24.87 -7.13 12.43
C LYS A 546 26.06 -7.00 13.40
N LYS A 547 27.27 -7.33 12.94
CA LYS A 547 28.51 -7.17 13.70
C LYS A 547 28.80 -5.71 14.03
N GLY A 548 28.79 -4.83 13.02
CA GLY A 548 29.03 -3.40 13.21
C GLY A 548 27.97 -2.73 14.09
N TYR A 549 26.70 -3.06 13.86
CA TYR A 549 25.55 -2.54 14.63
C TYR A 549 25.62 -2.95 16.10
N GLY A 550 26.04 -4.19 16.38
CA GLY A 550 26.27 -4.68 17.74
C GLY A 550 27.39 -3.95 18.48
N SER A 551 28.40 -3.45 17.75
CA SER A 551 29.55 -2.78 18.36
C SER A 551 29.26 -1.36 18.86
N THR A 552 28.25 -0.68 18.30
CA THR A 552 27.94 0.72 18.63
C THR A 552 26.58 0.93 19.31
N PHE A 553 25.74 -0.11 19.42
CA PHE A 553 24.43 0.00 20.07
C PHE A 553 24.13 -1.17 21.01
N ILE A 554 23.99 -0.86 22.30
CA ILE A 554 23.77 -1.84 23.37
C ILE A 554 22.45 -2.62 23.16
N GLY A 555 21.38 -1.96 22.69
CA GLY A 555 20.08 -2.59 22.44
C GLY A 555 19.97 -3.31 21.09
N SER A 556 21.10 -3.60 20.44
CA SER A 556 21.13 -4.14 19.08
C SER A 556 20.48 -5.52 18.98
N GLU A 557 20.71 -6.42 19.94
CA GLU A 557 20.13 -7.78 19.92
C GLU A 557 18.60 -7.76 19.94
N ASP A 558 17.99 -6.89 20.76
CA ASP A 558 16.54 -6.75 20.83
C ASP A 558 15.95 -6.20 19.53
N VAL A 559 16.63 -5.22 18.93
CA VAL A 559 16.23 -4.69 17.62
C VAL A 559 16.37 -5.75 16.53
N LEU A 560 17.46 -6.52 16.50
CA LEU A 560 17.66 -7.59 15.51
C LEU A 560 16.65 -8.72 15.69
N ARG A 561 16.28 -9.06 16.93
CA ARG A 561 15.17 -10.00 17.20
C ARG A 561 13.85 -9.46 16.66
N ARG A 562 13.59 -8.16 16.86
CA ARG A 562 12.41 -7.50 16.30
C ARG A 562 12.43 -7.49 14.77
N VAL A 563 13.58 -7.33 14.12
CA VAL A 563 13.71 -7.48 12.65
C VAL A 563 13.26 -8.87 12.20
N GLU A 564 13.67 -9.94 12.89
CA GLU A 564 13.24 -11.30 12.56
C GLU A 564 11.73 -11.52 12.82
N GLU A 565 11.17 -10.89 13.87
CA GLU A 565 9.72 -10.89 14.11
C GLU A 565 8.96 -10.16 13.00
N ILE A 566 9.44 -9.00 12.56
CA ILE A 566 8.88 -8.23 11.43
C ILE A 566 8.94 -9.07 10.15
N LYS A 567 10.09 -9.71 9.89
CA LYS A 567 10.28 -10.62 8.74
C LYS A 567 9.34 -11.82 8.80
N LYS A 568 9.09 -12.38 9.99
CA LYS A 568 8.14 -13.48 10.20
C LYS A 568 6.69 -13.03 10.10
N ARG A 569 6.33 -11.83 10.53
CA ARG A 569 5.03 -11.24 10.21
C ARG A 569 4.87 -11.09 8.70
N ALA A 570 5.93 -10.85 7.95
CA ALA A 570 5.93 -10.90 6.49
C ALA A 570 6.07 -12.31 5.88
N ARG A 571 6.03 -13.39 6.68
CA ARG A 571 6.08 -14.81 6.20
C ARG A 571 4.99 -15.70 6.81
N TYR A 572 4.34 -15.24 7.87
CA TYR A 572 3.34 -15.95 8.66
C TYR A 572 2.14 -15.03 9.04
N ALA A 573 1.96 -13.89 8.37
CA ALA A 573 0.70 -13.14 8.41
C ALA A 573 -0.23 -13.65 7.30
#